data_AF-A0A9E0FNB0-F1
#
_entry.id   AF-A0A9E0FNB0-F1
#
_cell.length_a   1.000
_cell.length_b   1.000
_cell.length_c   1.000
_cell.angle_alpha   90.00
_cell.angle_beta   90.00
_cell.angle_gamma   90.00
#
_symmetry.space_group_name_H-M   'P 1'
#
loop_
_entity.id
_entity.type
_entity.pdbx_description
1 polymer ?
#
loop_
_entity_poly.entity_id
_entity_poly.type
_entity_poly.pdbx_seq_one_letter_code
_entity_poly.pdbx_strand_id
1 'polypeptide(L)' 'ALRIADIFRAKVLDTTIDSFIFELTGASSKIDKFVDLMRPLGLVELSRTGVLSITRGAEVF' A
#
# COMPACT_ATOMS: atom_id res chain seq x y z
N ALA A 1 -3.34 -13.09 -2.79
CA ALA A 1 -3.23 -11.71 -2.29
C ALA A 1 -2.83 -11.63 -0.80
N LEU A 2 -3.55 -12.30 0.12
CA LEU A 2 -3.35 -12.15 1.58
C LEU A 2 -1.91 -12.37 2.09
N ARG A 3 -1.17 -13.38 1.59
CA ARG A 3 0.23 -13.58 1.99
C ARG A 3 1.15 -12.42 1.58
N ILE A 4 0.92 -11.84 0.39
CA ILE A 4 1.68 -10.68 -0.08
C ILE A 4 1.32 -9.45 0.78
N ALA A 5 0.03 -9.27 1.10
CA ALA A 5 -0.43 -8.23 2.02
C ALA A 5 0.30 -8.33 3.37
N ASP A 6 0.39 -9.53 3.94
CA ASP A 6 1.07 -9.77 5.22
C ASP A 6 2.58 -9.44 5.15
N ILE A 7 3.30 -9.90 4.12
CA ILE A 7 4.73 -9.59 3.91
C ILE A 7 4.97 -8.07 3.85
N PHE A 8 4.07 -7.33 3.20
CA PHE A 8 4.17 -5.88 3.06
C PHE A 8 3.59 -5.13 4.26
N ARG A 9 3.04 -5.83 5.26
CA ARG A 9 2.30 -5.26 6.39
C ARG A 9 1.18 -4.32 5.92
N ALA A 10 0.49 -4.72 4.86
CA ALA A 10 -0.72 -4.06 4.41
C ALA A 10 -1.88 -4.45 5.32
N LYS A 11 -2.74 -3.49 5.64
CA LYS A 11 -3.95 -3.72 6.41
C LYS A 11 -5.08 -4.12 5.47
N VAL A 12 -5.82 -5.17 5.79
CA VAL A 12 -7.04 -5.52 5.06
C VAL A 12 -8.15 -4.61 5.60
N LEU A 13 -8.71 -3.76 4.74
CA LEU A 13 -9.81 -2.87 5.10
C LEU A 13 -11.17 -3.49 4.82
N ASP A 14 -11.27 -4.27 3.73
CA ASP A 14 -12.50 -4.96 3.33
C ASP A 14 -12.19 -6.30 2.68
N THR A 15 -13.15 -7.22 2.77
CA THR A 15 -13.07 -8.57 2.18
C THR A 15 -14.45 -9.01 1.75
N THR A 16 -14.59 -9.29 0.46
CA THR A 16 -15.74 -9.99 -0.11
C THR A 16 -15.30 -11.34 -0.67
N ILE A 17 -16.25 -12.10 -1.23
CA ILE A 17 -15.93 -13.36 -1.91
C ILE A 17 -15.04 -13.10 -3.13
N ASP A 18 -15.24 -11.97 -3.80
CA ASP A 18 -14.64 -11.66 -5.10
C ASP A 18 -13.50 -10.64 -5.02
N SER A 19 -13.32 -9.93 -3.91
CA SER A 19 -12.38 -8.82 -3.82
C SER A 19 -11.83 -8.56 -2.42
N PHE A 20 -10.70 -7.84 -2.39
CA PHE A 20 -10.08 -7.34 -1.17
C PHE A 20 -9.70 -5.89 -1.35
N ILE A 21 -9.82 -5.11 -0.28
CA ILE A 21 -9.28 -3.74 -0.21
C ILE A 21 -8.13 -3.74 0.79
N PHE A 22 -6.95 -3.27 0.34
CA PHE A 22 -5.75 -3.17 1.16
C PHE A 22 -5.33 -1.72 1.34
N GLU A 23 -4.98 -1.36 2.57
CA GLU A 23 -4.28 -0.12 2.90
C GLU A 23 -2.79 -0.42 3.11
N LEU A 24 -1.92 0.40 2.52
CA LEU A 24 -0.48 0.26 2.64
C LEU A 24 0.18 1.63 2.79
N THR A 25 0.99 1.78 3.83
CA THR A 25 1.85 2.95 4.03
C THR A 25 3.32 2.56 3.92
N GLY A 26 4.11 3.43 3.28
CA GLY A 26 5.55 3.29 3.17
C GLY A 26 6.16 4.17 2.11
N ALA A 27 7.47 4.01 1.90
CA ALA A 27 8.17 4.67 0.81
C ALA A 27 7.58 4.26 -0.55
N SER A 28 7.67 5.15 -1.54
CA SER A 28 7.14 4.92 -2.88
C SER A 28 7.56 3.58 -3.48
N SER A 29 8.84 3.22 -3.35
CA SER A 29 9.38 1.95 -3.86
C SER A 29 8.77 0.69 -3.22
N LYS A 30 8.29 0.78 -1.98
CA LYS A 30 7.55 -0.31 -1.32
C LYS A 30 6.16 -0.44 -1.93
N ILE A 31 5.48 0.67 -2.16
CA ILE A 31 4.15 0.70 -2.78
C ILE A 31 4.23 0.14 -4.20
N ASP A 32 5.22 0.57 -4.99
CA ASP A 32 5.40 0.13 -6.38
C ASP A 32 5.59 -1.39 -6.47
N LYS A 33 6.48 -1.96 -5.64
CA LYS A 33 6.70 -3.42 -5.58
C LYS A 33 5.44 -4.19 -5.18
N PHE A 34 4.66 -3.65 -4.24
CA PHE A 34 3.40 -4.27 -3.83
C PHE A 34 2.41 -4.31 -4.99
N VAL A 35 2.26 -3.19 -5.70
CA VAL A 35 1.41 -3.06 -6.88
C VAL A 35 1.83 -4.03 -7.97
N ASP A 36 3.12 -4.14 -8.28
CA ASP A 36 3.63 -5.05 -9.32
C ASP A 36 3.33 -6.52 -9.01
N LEU A 37 3.39 -6.92 -7.74
CA LEU A 37 3.02 -8.27 -7.31
C LEU A 37 1.49 -8.50 -7.31
N MET A 38 0.68 -7.45 -7.14
CA MET A 38 -0.78 -7.54 -7.16
C MET A 38 -1.37 -7.47 -8.58
N ARG A 39 -0.71 -6.81 -9.54
CA ARG A 39 -1.14 -6.76 -10.95
C ARG A 39 -1.54 -8.13 -11.53
N PRO A 40 -0.69 -9.18 -11.48
CA PRO A 40 -1.07 -10.49 -12.02
C PRO A 40 -2.17 -11.21 -11.23
N LEU A 41 -2.47 -10.75 -10.01
CA LEU A 41 -3.54 -11.29 -9.17
C LEU A 41 -4.89 -10.59 -9.40
N GLY A 42 -4.96 -9.66 -10.36
CA GLY A 42 -6.18 -8.94 -10.69
C GLY A 42 -6.33 -7.59 -9.96
N LEU A 43 -5.24 -6.83 -9.78
CA LEU A 43 -5.35 -5.44 -9.30
C LEU A 43 -6.25 -4.62 -10.24
N VAL A 44 -7.45 -4.27 -9.77
CA VAL A 44 -8.45 -3.54 -10.56
C VAL A 44 -8.30 -2.02 -10.40
N GLU A 45 -8.05 -1.56 -9.18
CA GLU A 45 -8.02 -0.14 -8.85
C GLU A 45 -6.86 0.18 -7.89
N LEU A 46 -6.28 1.38 -8.05
CA LEU A 46 -5.25 1.93 -7.17
C LEU A 46 -5.52 3.41 -6.91
N SER A 47 -5.75 3.77 -5.66
CA SER A 47 -5.75 5.17 -5.21
C SER A 47 -4.49 5.43 -4.38
N ARG A 48 -3.73 6.49 -4.74
CA ARG A 48 -2.45 6.84 -4.12
C ARG A 48 -2.35 8.35 -3.91
N THR A 49 -2.01 8.74 -2.69
CA THR A 49 -1.90 10.15 -2.28
C THR A 49 -0.65 10.86 -2.80
N GLY A 50 0.35 10.12 -3.30
CA GLY A 50 1.67 10.64 -3.68
C GLY A 50 2.67 10.59 -2.53
N VAL A 51 3.78 11.33 -2.65
CA VAL A 51 4.77 11.44 -1.57
C VAL A 51 4.34 12.56 -0.64
N LEU A 52 4.26 12.25 0.66
CA LEU A 52 4.03 13.22 1.73
C LEU A 52 5.23 13.17 2.68
N SER A 53 5.77 14.33 3.01
CA SER A 53 6.91 14.46 3.91
C SER A 53 6.72 15.60 4.87
N ILE A 54 7.11 15.37 6.12
CA ILE A 54 7.22 16.40 7.16
C ILE A 54 8.63 16.29 7.71
N THR A 55 9.31 17.43 7.85
CA THR A 55 10.64 17.47 8.46
C THR A 55 10.55 16.99 9.90
N ARG A 56 11.54 16.19 10.33
CA ARG A 56 11.57 15.65 11.69
C ARG A 56 12.36 16.57 12.62
N GLY A 57 11.92 16.67 13.87
CA GLY A 57 12.61 17.41 14.91
C GLY A 57 12.08 18.83 15.10
N ALA A 58 12.59 19.51 16.12
CA ALA A 58 12.22 20.88 16.45
C ALA A 58 12.97 21.94 15.61
N GLU A 59 14.06 21.55 14.92
CA GLU A 59 14.86 22.42 14.05
C GLU A 59 14.21 22.64 12.67
N VAL A 60 12.90 22.88 12.67
CA VAL A 60 12.15 23.27 11.48
C VAL A 60 11.69 24.71 11.64
N PHE A 61 12.45 25.55 12.34
CA PHE A 61 12.36 27.02 12.34
C PHE A 61 13.71 27.62 12.79
#